data_AF-A0A953A9Z3-F1
#
_entry.id   AF-A0A953A9Z3-F1
#
_cell.length_a   1.000
_cell.length_b   1.000
_cell.length_c   1.000
_cell.angle_alpha   90.00
_cell.angle_beta   90.00
_cell.angle_gamma   90.00
#
_symmetry.space_group_name_H-M   'P 1'
#
loop_
_entity.id
_entity.type
_entity.pdbx_description
1 polymer ?
#
loop_
_entity_poly.entity_id
_entity_poly.type
_entity_poly.pdbx_seq_one_letter_code
_entity_poly.pdbx_strand_id
1 'polypeptide(L)'
;MHGAQVQITVGTLMLDLVASAFLGLGLIVAASPLALYWWIHGDYDRYIWIISGPAPFSHFGGGPFQAAMGIGLLALGALLLGIGIALKWLVVRRQDAEIVL
;
A
#
# COMPACT_ATOMS: atom_id res chain seq x y z
N MET A 1 -23.53 -31.86 0.74
CA MET A 1 -22.88 -31.10 1.82
C MET A 1 -21.39 -30.83 1.55
N HIS A 2 -20.66 -31.73 0.89
CA HIS A 2 -19.23 -31.55 0.59
C HIS A 2 -18.91 -30.34 -0.33
N GLY A 3 -19.70 -30.08 -1.37
CA GLY A 3 -19.42 -29.01 -2.34
C GLY A 3 -19.58 -27.58 -1.80
N ALA A 4 -20.50 -27.36 -0.84
CA ALA A 4 -20.73 -26.03 -0.25
C ALA A 4 -19.57 -25.63 0.68
N GLN A 5 -19.05 -26.57 1.47
CA GLN A 5 -17.89 -26.36 2.34
C GLN A 5 -16.64 -25.97 1.52
N VAL A 6 -16.36 -26.68 0.42
CA VAL A 6 -15.22 -26.35 -0.47
C VAL A 6 -15.33 -24.94 -1.05
N GLN A 7 -16.51 -24.51 -1.50
CA GLN A 7 -16.71 -23.18 -2.07
C GLN A 7 -16.49 -22.06 -1.05
N ILE A 8 -16.90 -22.29 0.21
CA ILE A 8 -16.71 -21.34 1.32
C ILE A 8 -15.22 -21.18 1.64
N THR A 9 -14.49 -22.30 1.78
CA THR A 9 -13.04 -22.28 2.07
C THR A 9 -12.25 -21.56 0.97
N VAL A 10 -12.56 -21.81 -0.31
CA VAL A 10 -11.90 -21.11 -1.43
C VAL A 10 -12.20 -19.61 -1.40
N GLY A 11 -13.45 -19.21 -1.10
CA GLY A 11 -13.83 -17.82 -0.96
C GLY A 11 -13.07 -17.09 0.16
N THR A 12 -12.91 -17.74 1.32
CA THR A 12 -12.15 -17.22 2.46
C THR A 12 -10.66 -17.09 2.12
N LEU A 13 -10.08 -18.05 1.40
CA LEU A 13 -8.68 -17.99 0.94
C LEU A 13 -8.43 -16.86 -0.05
N MET A 14 -9.34 -16.63 -1.00
CA MET A 14 -9.22 -15.52 -1.96
C MET A 14 -9.31 -14.16 -1.25
N LEU A 15 -10.21 -14.03 -0.27
CA LEU A 15 -10.32 -12.82 0.54
C LEU A 15 -9.03 -12.56 1.32
N ASP A 16 -8.42 -13.62 1.87
CA ASP A 16 -7.17 -13.53 2.62
C ASP A 16 -5.99 -13.10 1.74
N LEU A 17 -5.92 -13.60 0.51
CA LEU A 17 -4.92 -13.20 -0.47
C LEU A 17 -5.08 -11.71 -0.83
N VAL A 18 -6.31 -11.27 -1.10
CA VAL A 18 -6.60 -9.85 -1.39
C VAL A 18 -6.20 -8.99 -0.19
N ALA A 19 -6.61 -9.35 1.02
CA ALA A 19 -6.26 -8.62 2.23
C ALA A 19 -4.74 -8.49 2.39
N SER A 20 -4.00 -9.57 2.15
CA SER A 20 -2.54 -9.60 2.22
C SER A 20 -1.89 -8.71 1.14
N ALA A 21 -2.45 -8.65 -0.06
CA ALA A 21 -1.99 -7.76 -1.12
C ALA A 21 -2.15 -6.29 -0.73
N PHE A 22 -3.29 -5.91 -0.14
CA PHE A 22 -3.52 -4.56 0.39
C PHE A 22 -2.52 -4.19 1.49
N LEU A 23 -2.23 -5.11 2.41
CA LEU A 23 -1.23 -4.89 3.45
C LEU A 23 0.17 -4.70 2.85
N GLY A 24 0.59 -5.59 1.95
CA GLY A 24 1.89 -5.51 1.30
C GLY A 24 2.07 -4.22 0.49
N LEU A 25 1.09 -3.87 -0.35
CA LEU A 25 1.10 -2.62 -1.10
C LEU A 25 1.06 -1.40 -0.19
N GLY A 26 0.26 -1.44 0.87
CA GLY A 26 0.20 -0.37 1.87
C GLY A 26 1.54 -0.10 2.52
N LEU A 27 2.30 -1.15 2.88
CA LEU A 27 3.66 -1.02 3.42
C LEU A 27 4.64 -0.45 2.40
N ILE A 28 4.62 -0.93 1.15
CA ILE A 28 5.48 -0.43 0.07
C ILE A 28 5.22 1.05 -0.18
N VAL A 29 3.95 1.45 -0.29
CA VAL A 29 3.54 2.84 -0.52
C VAL A 29 3.88 3.70 0.69
N ALA A 30 3.67 3.24 1.92
CA ALA A 30 4.03 3.99 3.12
C ALA A 30 5.55 4.20 3.27
N ALA A 31 6.38 3.26 2.81
CA ALA A 31 7.83 3.40 2.78
C ALA A 31 8.36 4.26 1.61
N SER A 32 7.54 4.42 0.57
CA SER A 32 7.95 5.11 -0.66
C SER A 32 8.40 6.57 -0.51
N PRO A 33 7.91 7.40 0.45
CA PRO A 33 8.43 8.76 0.65
C PRO A 33 9.91 8.77 1.02
N LEU A 34 10.36 7.85 1.88
CA LEU A 34 11.76 7.73 2.25
C LEU A 34 12.60 7.27 1.07
N ALA A 35 12.13 6.24 0.36
CA ALA A 35 12.81 5.73 -0.83
C ALA A 35 12.93 6.81 -1.93
N LEU A 36 11.85 7.57 -2.15
CA LEU A 36 11.81 8.68 -3.10
C LEU A 36 12.74 9.81 -2.68
N TYR A 37 12.72 10.20 -1.41
CA TYR A 37 13.62 11.23 -0.89
C TYR A 37 15.08 10.84 -1.08
N TRP A 38 15.44 9.61 -0.70
CA TRP A 38 16.79 9.09 -0.87
C TRP A 38 17.19 8.99 -2.33
N TRP A 39 16.31 8.52 -3.21
CA TRP A 39 16.58 8.49 -4.64
C TRP A 39 16.80 9.91 -5.19
N ILE A 40 15.97 10.90 -4.85
CA ILE A 40 16.13 12.28 -5.35
C ILE A 40 17.46 12.89 -4.84
N HIS A 41 17.79 12.74 -3.56
CA HIS A 41 18.89 13.47 -2.91
C HIS A 41 20.21 12.69 -2.81
N GLY A 42 20.21 11.40 -3.14
CA GLY A 42 21.38 10.54 -3.02
C GLY A 42 22.48 10.78 -4.06
N ASP A 43 22.24 11.65 -5.03
CA ASP A 43 23.21 12.03 -6.07
C ASP A 43 22.93 13.46 -6.55
N TYR A 44 23.97 14.29 -6.59
CA TYR A 44 23.83 15.71 -6.91
C TYR A 44 23.44 15.94 -8.38
N ASP A 45 24.08 15.25 -9.31
CA ASP A 45 23.79 15.41 -10.75
C ASP A 45 22.37 14.96 -11.07
N ARG A 46 21.92 13.86 -10.45
CA ARG A 46 20.54 13.39 -10.52
C ARG A 46 19.57 14.39 -9.92
N TYR A 47 19.88 14.95 -8.75
CA TYR A 47 19.05 16.00 -8.15
C TYR A 47 18.88 17.19 -9.10
N ILE A 48 19.98 17.73 -9.63
CA ILE A 48 19.95 18.86 -10.58
C ILE A 48 19.15 18.50 -11.83
N TRP A 49 19.36 17.30 -12.40
CA TRP A 49 18.61 16.82 -13.56
C TRP A 49 17.10 16.73 -13.32
N ILE A 50 16.68 16.24 -12.14
CA ILE A 50 15.25 16.16 -11.76
C ILE A 50 14.63 17.55 -11.68
N ILE A 51 15.26 18.48 -10.96
CA ILE A 51 14.67 19.80 -10.70
C ILE A 51 14.73 20.75 -11.90
N SER A 52 15.60 20.46 -12.87
CA SER A 52 15.67 21.18 -14.15
C SER A 52 14.79 20.56 -15.24
N GLY A 53 14.16 19.41 -14.97
CA GLY A 53 13.23 18.73 -15.87
C GLY A 53 11.87 19.45 -16.03
N PRO A 54 10.96 18.91 -16.84
CA PRO A 54 9.61 19.45 -16.98
C PRO A 54 8.78 19.23 -15.71
N ALA A 55 7.73 20.03 -15.53
CA ALA A 55 6.74 19.79 -14.49
C ALA A 55 6.11 18.38 -14.64
N PRO A 56 5.81 17.67 -13.52
CA PRO A 56 5.88 18.15 -12.14
C PRO A 56 7.27 17.98 -11.50
N PHE A 57 8.26 17.43 -12.21
CA PHE A 57 9.53 17.05 -11.60
C PHE A 57 10.38 18.24 -11.15
N SER A 58 10.31 19.35 -11.89
CA SER A 58 10.95 20.62 -11.49
C SER A 58 10.54 21.12 -10.11
N HIS A 59 9.35 20.74 -9.62
CA HIS A 59 8.87 21.15 -8.31
C HIS A 59 9.42 20.31 -7.16
N PHE A 60 10.08 19.16 -7.42
CA PHE A 60 10.69 18.35 -6.35
C PHE A 60 11.87 19.03 -5.65
N GLY A 61 12.47 20.07 -6.24
CA GLY A 61 13.43 20.93 -5.56
C GLY A 61 12.80 21.86 -4.52
N GLY A 62 11.46 21.99 -4.54
CA GLY A 62 10.70 22.77 -3.59
C GLY A 62 10.24 21.91 -2.41
N GLY A 63 10.60 22.32 -1.20
CA GLY A 63 10.15 21.68 0.05
C GLY A 63 8.63 21.45 0.13
N PRO A 64 7.76 22.43 -0.21
CA PRO A 64 6.31 22.26 -0.11
C PRO A 64 5.73 21.17 -1.02
N PHE A 65 6.16 21.11 -2.29
CA PHE A 65 5.65 20.11 -3.24
C PHE A 65 6.11 18.70 -2.85
N GLN A 66 7.37 18.55 -2.47
CA GLN A 66 7.89 17.27 -2.01
C GLN A 66 7.19 16.78 -0.73
N ALA A 67 6.93 17.69 0.21
CA ALA A 67 6.17 17.37 1.42
C ALA A 67 4.73 16.94 1.09
N ALA A 68 4.04 17.65 0.18
CA ALA A 68 2.69 17.31 -0.25
C ALA A 68 2.63 15.92 -0.90
N MET A 69 3.59 15.59 -1.77
CA MET A 69 3.72 14.26 -2.38
C MET A 69 3.96 13.18 -1.30
N GLY A 70 4.85 13.45 -0.36
CA GLY A 70 5.13 12.52 0.76
C GLY A 70 3.89 12.27 1.62
N ILE A 71 3.16 13.32 1.99
CA ILE A 71 1.89 13.22 2.75
C ILE A 71 0.85 12.42 1.96
N GLY A 72 0.72 12.67 0.66
CA GLY A 72 -0.21 11.93 -0.21
C GLY A 72 0.11 10.43 -0.26
N LEU A 73 1.39 10.08 -0.37
CA LEU A 73 1.85 8.70 -0.33
C LEU A 73 1.62 8.04 1.05
N LEU A 74 1.89 8.75 2.15
CA LEU A 74 1.60 8.24 3.50
C LEU A 74 0.10 8.03 3.72
N ALA A 75 -0.73 8.97 3.28
CA ALA A 75 -2.19 8.85 3.38
C ALA A 75 -2.72 7.66 2.57
N LEU A 76 -2.22 7.48 1.33
CA LEU A 76 -2.57 6.33 0.50
C LEU A 76 -2.11 5.01 1.12
N GLY A 77 -0.88 4.96 1.64
CA GLY A 77 -0.35 3.80 2.35
C GLY A 77 -1.20 3.44 3.57
N ALA A 78 -1.53 4.43 4.41
CA ALA A 78 -2.40 4.26 5.57
C ALA A 78 -3.80 3.76 5.18
N LEU A 79 -4.38 4.27 4.09
CA LEU A 79 -5.67 3.81 3.58
C LEU A 79 -5.60 2.33 3.16
N LEU A 80 -4.58 1.94 2.39
CA LEU A 80 -4.38 0.56 1.94
C LEU A 80 -4.18 -0.39 3.13
N LEU A 81 -3.38 0.02 4.12
CA LEU A 81 -3.19 -0.74 5.36
C LEU A 81 -4.51 -0.89 6.13
N GLY A 82 -5.28 0.19 6.28
CA GLY A 82 -6.58 0.17 6.93
C GLY A 82 -7.55 -0.80 6.26
N ILE A 83 -7.63 -0.78 4.93
CA ILE A 83 -8.43 -1.74 4.15
C ILE A 83 -7.92 -3.17 4.39
N GLY A 84 -6.62 -3.41 4.26
CA GLY A 84 -6.02 -4.74 4.46
C GLY A 84 -6.29 -5.32 5.85
N ILE A 85 -6.18 -4.49 6.91
CA ILE A 85 -6.50 -4.88 8.29
C ILE A 85 -7.98 -5.22 8.43
N ALA A 86 -8.88 -4.38 7.91
CA ALA A 86 -10.32 -4.62 7.96
C ALA A 86 -10.72 -5.92 7.24
N LEU A 87 -10.10 -6.21 6.10
CA LEU A 87 -10.32 -7.45 5.36
C LEU A 87 -9.77 -8.66 6.11
N LYS A 88 -8.56 -8.59 6.69
CA LYS A 88 -8.01 -9.69 7.53
C LYS A 88 -8.91 -9.98 8.73
N TRP A 89 -9.45 -8.93 9.36
CA TRP A 89 -10.40 -9.10 10.46
C TRP A 89 -11.69 -9.80 10.03
N LEU A 90 -12.20 -9.52 8.82
CA LEU A 90 -13.33 -10.23 8.25
C LEU A 90 -13.00 -11.70 7.95
N VAL A 91 -11.78 -12.00 7.47
CA VAL A 91 -11.32 -13.38 7.22
C VAL A 91 -11.35 -14.20 8.51
N VAL A 92 -10.75 -13.68 9.60
CA VAL A 92 -10.71 -14.36 10.89
C VAL A 92 -12.13 -14.69 11.37
N ARG A 93 -13.05 -13.73 11.29
CA ARG A 93 -14.46 -13.95 11.67
C ARG A 93 -15.16 -15.02 10.83
N ARG A 94 -14.83 -15.14 9.55
CA ARG A 94 -15.39 -16.19 8.68
C ARG A 94 -14.86 -17.56 9.05
N GLN A 95 -13.56 -17.65 9.34
CA GLN A 95 -12.93 -18.90 9.78
C GLN A 95 -13.53 -19.40 11.10
N ASP A 96 -13.77 -18.51 12.06
CA ASP A 96 -14.43 -18.88 13.33
C ASP A 96 -15.84 -19.46 13.10
N ALA A 97 -16.59 -18.92 12.14
CA ALA A 97 -17.92 -19.43 11.79
C ALA A 97 -17.88 -20.77 11.05
N GLU A 98 -16.85 -21.01 10.23
CA GLU A 98 -16.64 -22.28 9.52
C GLU A 98 -16.30 -23.44 10.47
N ILE A 99 -15.58 -23.19 11.57
CA ILE A 99 -15.18 -24.24 12.53
C ILE A 99 -16.36 -24.73 13.39
N VAL A 100 -17.38 -23.90 13.59
CA VAL A 100 -18.53 -24.21 14.46
C VAL A 100 -19.63 -25.01 13.73
N LEU A 101 -19.60 -25.06 12.40
CA LEU A 101 -20.60 -25.72 11.53
C LEU A 101 -20.17 -27.12 11.08
#